data_AF-A0A673HTA0-F1
#
_entry.id   AF-A0A673HTA0-F1
#
_cell.length_a   1.000
_cell.length_b   1.000
_cell.length_c   1.000
_cell.angle_alpha   90.00
_cell.angle_beta   90.00
_cell.angle_gamma   90.00
#
_symmetry.space_group_name_H-M   'P 1'
#
loop_
_entity.id
_entity.type
_entity.pdbx_description
1 polymer ?
#
loop_
_entity_poly.entity_id
_entity_poly.type
_entity_poly.pdbx_seq_one_letter_code
_entity_poly.pdbx_strand_id
1 'polypeptide(L)'
;GEFTCDQCQLGYAGPGQRCLACECNGNVDPAEAGHCDGRSGECLKCLGHTAGLHCERCADGFYGDRHVCRVRNPCFRVCAACGCHGDGSLSTVCHVITGQCECKAHVIGQTCGRCQVRHLL
;
A
#
# COMPACT_ATOMS: atom_id res chain seq x y z
N GLY A 1 14.92 -3.58 -41.68
CA GLY A 1 14.33 -3.97 -40.40
C GLY A 1 13.80 -2.71 -39.78
N GLU A 2 12.50 -2.60 -39.61
CA GLU A 2 11.84 -1.40 -39.12
C GLU A 2 11.99 -1.34 -37.60
N PHE A 3 12.75 -0.36 -37.11
CA PHE A 3 12.80 -0.05 -35.69
C PHE A 3 11.50 0.69 -35.35
N THR A 4 10.48 -0.02 -34.89
CA THR A 4 9.23 0.60 -34.46
C THR A 4 9.31 0.98 -32.98
N CYS A 5 9.14 2.27 -32.66
CA CYS A 5 9.13 2.79 -31.29
C CYS A 5 7.76 2.54 -30.64
N ASP A 6 7.32 1.29 -30.57
CA ASP A 6 5.99 0.91 -30.09
C ASP A 6 5.92 0.76 -28.57
N GLN A 7 7.07 0.81 -27.91
CA GLN A 7 7.24 0.60 -26.47
C GLN A 7 8.16 1.64 -25.87
N CYS A 8 7.84 2.03 -24.63
CA CYS A 8 8.64 2.94 -23.85
C CYS A 8 9.85 2.24 -23.21
N GLN A 9 10.88 3.02 -22.90
CA GLN A 9 12.01 2.55 -22.09
C GLN A 9 11.53 2.11 -20.69
N LEU A 10 12.29 1.23 -20.03
CA LEU A 10 12.06 0.86 -18.62
C LEU A 10 11.88 2.10 -17.73
N GLY A 11 10.82 2.08 -16.90
CA GLY A 11 10.44 3.19 -16.04
C GLY A 11 9.60 4.28 -16.72
N TYR A 12 9.23 4.08 -17.98
CA TYR A 12 8.34 4.98 -18.73
C TYR A 12 7.14 4.22 -19.30
N ALA A 13 6.03 4.93 -19.45
CA ALA A 13 4.78 4.40 -19.98
C ALA A 13 4.10 5.35 -20.96
N GLY A 14 3.36 4.78 -21.91
CA GLY A 14 2.53 5.50 -22.86
C GLY A 14 2.54 4.87 -24.26
N PRO A 15 1.85 5.49 -25.22
CA PRO A 15 1.76 4.96 -26.58
C PRO A 15 3.03 5.28 -27.38
N GLY A 16 4.13 4.57 -27.11
CA GLY A 16 5.38 4.50 -27.89
C GLY A 16 6.11 5.83 -28.20
N GLN A 17 5.46 6.71 -28.97
CA GLN A 17 5.91 8.05 -29.32
C GLN A 17 5.71 9.08 -28.20
N ARG A 18 4.90 8.76 -27.16
CA ARG A 18 4.65 9.63 -26.01
C ARG A 18 4.88 8.87 -24.71
N CYS A 19 6.14 8.81 -24.27
CA CYS A 19 6.54 8.13 -23.05
C CYS A 19 6.67 9.13 -21.89
N LEU A 20 6.01 8.84 -20.77
CA LEU A 20 6.12 9.59 -19.52
C LEU A 20 6.70 8.69 -18.44
N ALA A 21 7.50 9.25 -17.53
CA ALA A 21 8.02 8.49 -16.41
C ALA A 21 6.86 7.92 -15.57
N CYS A 22 7.02 6.69 -15.09
CA CYS A 22 6.05 6.08 -14.19
C CYS A 22 6.02 6.83 -12.85
N GLU A 23 4.85 7.27 -12.43
CA GLU A 23 4.64 7.93 -11.15
C GLU A 23 4.23 6.89 -10.10
N CYS A 24 5.20 6.33 -9.38
CA CYS A 24 4.92 5.30 -8.36
C CYS A 24 5.08 5.82 -6.93
N ASN A 25 4.93 7.14 -6.71
CA ASN A 25 5.11 7.77 -5.40
C ASN A 25 6.48 7.43 -4.75
N GLY A 26 7.49 7.06 -5.54
CA GLY A 26 8.78 6.59 -5.02
C GLY A 26 8.71 5.33 -4.15
N ASN A 27 7.66 4.51 -4.30
CA ASN A 27 7.49 3.24 -3.59
C ASN A 27 7.77 2.04 -4.50
N VAL A 28 8.71 2.16 -5.43
CA VAL A 28 9.20 1.06 -6.27
C VAL A 28 10.72 1.16 -6.33
N ASP A 29 11.39 0.07 -6.66
CA ASP A 29 12.80 0.12 -7.04
C ASP A 29 12.90 0.50 -8.53
N PRO A 30 13.38 1.71 -8.89
CA PRO A 30 13.52 2.11 -10.28
C PRO A 30 14.57 1.29 -11.04
N ALA A 31 15.49 0.61 -10.36
CA ALA A 31 16.44 -0.31 -10.97
C ALA A 31 15.83 -1.67 -11.31
N GLU A 32 14.69 -2.02 -10.71
CA GLU A 32 14.03 -3.29 -10.96
C GLU A 32 13.23 -3.23 -12.27
N ALA A 33 13.55 -4.09 -13.23
CA ALA A 33 12.81 -4.16 -14.48
C ALA A 33 11.33 -4.54 -14.25
N GLY A 34 10.43 -3.89 -14.99
CA GLY A 34 8.99 -4.13 -14.88
C GLY A 34 8.36 -3.65 -13.57
N HIS A 35 8.93 -2.64 -12.91
CA HIS A 35 8.31 -2.01 -11.75
C HIS A 35 7.02 -1.24 -12.08
N CYS A 36 6.80 -0.91 -13.35
CA CYS A 36 5.53 -0.43 -13.88
C CYS A 36 5.25 -1.05 -15.26
N ASP A 37 3.98 -1.07 -15.63
CA ASP A 37 3.52 -1.42 -16.98
C ASP A 37 3.89 -0.33 -17.99
N GLY A 38 4.56 -0.71 -19.08
CA GLY A 38 5.07 0.23 -20.08
C GLY A 38 3.99 0.86 -20.98
N ARG A 39 2.71 0.49 -20.84
CA ARG A 39 1.59 1.07 -21.58
C ARG A 39 0.68 1.90 -20.69
N SER A 40 0.23 1.34 -19.57
CA SER A 40 -0.71 1.98 -18.64
C SER A 40 0.00 2.88 -17.62
N GLY A 41 1.26 2.58 -17.29
CA GLY A 41 1.99 3.24 -16.21
C GLY A 41 1.64 2.75 -14.81
N GLU A 42 0.82 1.70 -14.69
CA GLU A 42 0.48 1.06 -13.43
C GLU A 42 1.73 0.47 -12.77
N CYS A 43 1.93 0.76 -11.48
CA CYS A 43 3.05 0.25 -10.70
C CYS A 43 2.75 -1.18 -10.23
N LEU A 44 3.64 -2.11 -10.58
CA LEU A 44 3.41 -3.56 -10.41
C LEU A 44 4.20 -4.15 -9.24
N LYS A 45 5.19 -3.42 -8.71
CA LYS A 45 6.13 -3.90 -7.70
C LYS A 45 6.27 -2.93 -6.54
N CYS A 46 5.14 -2.60 -5.93
CA CYS A 46 5.07 -1.67 -4.80
C CYS A 46 5.85 -2.18 -3.58
N LEU A 47 6.70 -1.32 -3.03
CA LEU A 47 7.52 -1.52 -1.84
C LEU A 47 6.85 -0.89 -0.61
N GLY A 48 7.36 -1.22 0.58
CA GLY A 48 6.89 -0.61 1.84
C GLY A 48 5.45 -0.95 2.21
N HIS A 49 4.96 -2.10 1.74
CA HIS A 49 3.58 -2.57 1.91
C HIS A 49 2.54 -1.56 1.40
N THR A 50 2.87 -0.93 0.27
CA THR A 50 1.95 -0.06 -0.46
C THR A 50 1.24 -0.82 -1.58
N ALA A 51 0.14 -0.26 -2.04
CA ALA A 51 -0.70 -0.75 -3.12
C ALA A 51 -1.41 0.42 -3.80
N GLY A 52 -2.17 0.12 -4.85
CA GLY A 52 -2.78 1.13 -5.73
C GLY A 52 -1.99 1.29 -7.02
N LEU A 53 -2.59 1.97 -8.00
CA LEU A 53 -2.02 2.10 -9.35
C LEU A 53 -0.67 2.83 -9.35
N HIS A 54 -0.45 3.66 -8.34
CA HIS A 54 0.73 4.49 -8.15
C HIS A 54 1.41 4.19 -6.81
N CYS A 55 1.12 3.05 -6.18
CA CYS A 55 1.58 2.69 -4.84
C CYS A 55 1.20 3.76 -3.78
N GLU A 56 0.06 4.42 -3.93
CA GLU A 56 -0.34 5.61 -3.19
C GLU A 56 -0.96 5.32 -1.81
N ARG A 57 -1.41 4.08 -1.57
CA ARG A 57 -2.08 3.67 -0.34
C ARG A 57 -1.39 2.46 0.28
N CYS A 58 -1.73 2.13 1.52
CA CYS A 58 -1.30 0.88 2.11
C CYS A 58 -2.02 -0.31 1.50
N ALA A 59 -1.30 -1.43 1.38
CA ALA A 59 -1.86 -2.72 1.01
C ALA A 59 -2.83 -3.22 2.07
N ASP A 60 -3.74 -4.12 1.68
CA ASP A 60 -4.68 -4.75 2.60
C ASP A 60 -3.92 -5.47 3.73
N GLY A 61 -4.41 -5.32 4.97
CA GLY A 61 -3.69 -5.79 6.16
C GLY A 61 -2.62 -4.82 6.69
N PHE A 62 -2.48 -3.64 6.07
CA PHE A 62 -1.63 -2.56 6.54
C PHE A 62 -2.38 -1.22 6.60
N TYR A 63 -1.89 -0.31 7.43
CA TYR A 63 -2.47 1.01 7.63
C TYR A 63 -1.43 2.11 7.85
N GLY A 64 -1.84 3.36 7.63
CA GLY A 64 -1.03 4.56 7.80
C GLY A 64 -1.51 5.69 6.89
N ASP A 65 -0.98 6.89 7.11
CA ASP A 65 -1.28 8.07 6.27
C ASP A 65 -0.04 8.49 5.47
N ARG A 66 -0.22 8.64 4.15
CA ARG A 66 0.75 9.18 3.20
C ARG A 66 0.93 10.71 3.38
N HIS A 67 0.11 11.39 4.18
CA HIS A 67 0.07 12.86 4.31
C HIS A 67 0.68 13.45 5.60
N VAL A 68 1.28 12.67 6.51
CA VAL A 68 1.93 13.24 7.71
C VAL A 68 3.42 12.89 7.77
N CYS A 69 4.19 13.47 6.85
CA CYS A 69 5.58 13.85 7.14
C CYS A 69 5.73 15.38 6.98
N ARG A 70 5.10 16.14 7.88
CA ARG A 70 5.48 17.55 8.10
C ARG A 70 6.35 17.74 9.33
N VAL A 71 6.20 16.91 10.38
CA VAL A 71 6.94 17.10 11.64
C VAL A 71 7.10 15.78 12.41
N ARG A 72 8.15 14.99 12.11
CA ARG A 72 9.01 14.22 13.06
C ARG A 72 9.78 13.10 12.35
N ASN A 73 11.05 12.97 12.73
CA ASN A 73 12.02 11.97 12.26
C ASN A 73 12.12 10.86 13.35
N PRO A 74 12.06 9.56 13.00
CA PRO A 74 12.00 9.00 11.66
C PRO A 74 10.63 9.17 11.01
N CYS A 75 10.63 9.70 9.79
CA CYS A 75 9.47 9.66 8.90
C CYS A 75 9.26 8.18 8.55
N PHE A 76 8.31 7.53 9.24
CA PHE A 76 7.95 6.15 8.94
C PHE A 76 7.22 6.14 7.59
N ARG A 77 7.98 5.96 6.51
CA ARG A 77 7.51 5.66 5.15
C ARG A 77 6.90 4.25 5.04
N VAL A 78 6.42 3.67 6.13
CA VAL A 78 6.10 2.24 6.19
C VAL A 78 4.66 2.09 6.64
N CYS A 79 3.85 1.50 5.77
CA CYS A 79 2.54 1.01 6.14
C CYS A 79 2.70 -0.01 7.27
N ALA A 80 2.07 0.24 8.41
CA ALA A 80 2.17 -0.60 9.59
C ALA A 80 1.19 -1.77 9.46
N ALA A 81 1.59 -2.97 9.89
CA ALA A 81 0.71 -4.12 9.89
C ALA A 81 -0.47 -3.89 10.85
N CYS A 82 -1.69 -4.23 10.42
CA CYS A 82 -2.91 -4.05 11.21
C CYS A 82 -2.88 -4.78 12.56
N GLY A 83 -2.33 -6.00 12.59
CA GLY A 83 -2.25 -6.82 13.80
C GLY A 83 -3.60 -7.27 14.36
N CYS A 84 -4.65 -7.39 13.53
CA CYS A 84 -5.96 -7.84 13.97
C CYS A 84 -5.89 -9.26 14.58
N HIS A 85 -6.41 -9.42 15.79
CA HIS A 85 -6.40 -10.70 16.51
C HIS A 85 -7.33 -11.70 15.83
N GLY A 86 -6.82 -12.87 15.41
CA GLY A 86 -7.60 -13.84 14.63
C GLY A 86 -8.87 -14.32 15.35
N ASP A 87 -8.80 -14.48 16.67
CA ASP A 87 -9.98 -14.87 17.45
C ASP A 87 -10.95 -13.73 17.69
N GLY A 88 -10.48 -12.49 17.67
CA GLY A 88 -11.23 -11.31 18.10
C GLY A 88 -11.77 -10.44 16.97
N SER A 89 -11.27 -10.62 15.74
CA SER A 89 -11.60 -9.80 14.58
C SER A 89 -12.33 -10.57 13.49
N LEU A 90 -13.13 -9.88 12.68
CA LEU A 90 -13.83 -10.44 11.52
C LEU A 90 -12.95 -10.56 10.28
N SER A 91 -11.84 -9.80 10.23
CA SER A 91 -10.91 -9.76 9.11
C SER A 91 -9.51 -9.40 9.60
N THR A 92 -8.49 -9.80 8.84
CA THR A 92 -7.11 -9.34 9.02
C THR A 92 -6.88 -7.95 8.43
N VAL A 93 -7.81 -7.47 7.59
CA VAL A 93 -7.80 -6.13 7.01
C VAL A 93 -8.42 -5.15 7.99
N CYS A 94 -7.69 -4.09 8.29
CA CYS A 94 -8.15 -2.99 9.13
C CYS A 94 -8.42 -1.73 8.30
N HIS A 95 -8.98 -0.72 8.94
CA HIS A 95 -9.16 0.59 8.33
C HIS A 95 -7.81 1.20 7.91
N VAL A 96 -7.66 1.54 6.63
CA VAL A 96 -6.38 1.91 5.99
C VAL A 96 -5.67 3.12 6.62
N ILE A 97 -6.39 4.05 7.26
CA ILE A 97 -5.78 5.20 7.96
C ILE A 97 -5.57 4.94 9.46
N THR A 98 -6.62 4.51 10.17
CA THR A 98 -6.61 4.43 11.64
C THR A 98 -6.05 3.12 12.18
N GLY A 99 -5.96 2.07 11.38
CA GLY A 99 -5.55 0.75 11.84
C GLY A 99 -6.63 -0.01 12.59
N GLN A 100 -7.85 0.52 12.70
CA GLN A 100 -8.93 -0.12 13.46
C GLN A 100 -9.42 -1.38 12.74
N CYS A 101 -9.30 -2.51 13.41
CA CYS A 101 -9.85 -3.80 12.99
C CYS A 101 -11.36 -3.86 13.26
N GLU A 102 -12.07 -4.64 12.46
CA GLU A 102 -13.48 -4.94 12.71
C GLU A 102 -13.59 -6.04 13.77
N CYS A 103 -14.03 -5.68 14.98
CA CYS A 103 -14.08 -6.61 16.09
C CYS A 103 -15.36 -7.45 16.08
N LYS A 104 -15.23 -8.72 16.47
CA LYS A 104 -16.36 -9.58 16.81
C LYS A 104 -17.14 -9.00 18.00
N ALA A 105 -18.37 -9.47 18.17
CA ALA A 105 -19.23 -9.07 19.28
C ALA A 105 -18.48 -9.19 20.62
N HIS A 106 -18.56 -8.12 21.41
CA HIS A 106 -17.99 -8.04 22.76
C HIS A 106 -16.46 -8.05 22.86
N VAL A 107 -15.75 -7.87 21.74
CA VAL A 107 -14.30 -7.67 21.68
C VAL A 107 -14.01 -6.21 21.34
N ILE A 108 -12.93 -5.64 21.90
CA ILE A 108 -12.56 -4.23 21.78
C ILE A 108 -11.05 -4.04 21.58
N GLY A 109 -10.69 -2.79 21.28
CA GLY A 109 -9.32 -2.35 21.01
C GLY A 109 -9.05 -2.24 19.52
N GLN A 110 -7.99 -1.52 19.15
CA GLN A 110 -7.60 -1.33 17.75
C GLN A 110 -7.40 -2.68 17.02
N THR A 111 -6.76 -3.63 17.69
CA THR A 111 -6.44 -4.96 17.17
C THR A 111 -7.47 -6.03 17.56
N CYS A 112 -8.55 -5.67 18.25
CA CYS A 112 -9.53 -6.63 18.78
C CYS A 112 -8.91 -7.72 19.70
N GLY A 113 -7.90 -7.35 20.49
CA GLY A 113 -7.20 -8.28 21.39
C GLY A 113 -7.76 -8.36 22.81
N ARG A 114 -8.89 -7.72 23.12
CA ARG A 114 -9.41 -7.59 24.49
C ARG A 114 -10.91 -7.79 24.56
N CYS A 115 -11.40 -8.52 25.55
CA CYS A 115 -12.83 -8.61 25.84
C CYS A 115 -13.33 -7.31 26.49
N GLN A 116 -14.59 -6.97 26.25
CA GLN A 116 -15.28 -5.89 26.98
C GLN A 116 -15.33 -6.20 28.48
N VAL A 117 -15.25 -5.16 29.31
CA VAL A 117 -15.17 -5.25 30.79
C VAL A 117 -16.33 -6.05 31.41
N ARG A 118 -17.51 -6.11 30.76
CA ARG A 118 -18.66 -6.88 31.26
C ARG A 118 -18.62 -8.36 30.89
N HIS A 119 -17.78 -8.75 29.94
CA HIS A 119 -17.67 -10.12 29.41
C HIS A 119 -16.24 -10.65 29.65
N LEU A 120 -15.68 -10.35 30.83
CA LEU A 120 -14.39 -10.89 31.25
C LEU A 120 -14.44 -12.42 31.24
N LEU A 121 -13.36 -13.04 30.76
CA LEU A 121 -13.03 -14.44 31.01
C LEU A 121 -12.89 -14.67 32.51
#